data_AF-A0AA95LNI0-F1
#
_entry.id   AF-A0AA95LNI0-F1
#
_cell.length_a   1.000
_cell.length_b   1.000
_cell.length_c   1.000
_cell.angle_alpha   90.00
_cell.angle_beta   90.00
_cell.angle_gamma   90.00
#
_symmetry.space_group_name_H-M   'P 1'
#
loop_
_entity.id
_entity.type
_entity.pdbx_description
1 polymer ?
#
loop_
_entity_poly.entity_id
_entity_poly.type
_entity_poly.pdbx_seq_one_letter_code
_entity_poly.pdbx_strand_id
1 'polypeptide(L)'
;MSAPILFAELFTTKYVVDLIQNFNSNTYQHILLLVSLLMVMLYLAGLNSSLRAISLTNLTSTSIYELENSILEKTSKLSTVLLEDPATKTKREKAKRLSLIDLLDQWTGVTVHLITLVALMVVLSVYGFYMLALIILGVQILQLYLMKRMSQKVESISANQTSSVRMNNYLVDLLVNRNTIPEVRMYRMSSYLFSSMKESFTSNF
;
A
#
# COMPACT_ATOMS: atom_id res chain seq x y z
N MET A 1 6.01 2.30 -11.57
CA MET A 1 6.42 2.59 -12.97
C MET A 1 5.69 1.65 -13.90
N SER A 2 5.03 2.17 -14.94
CA SER A 2 4.31 1.36 -15.93
C SER A 2 5.29 0.59 -16.81
N ALA A 3 5.08 -0.72 -16.95
CA ALA A 3 5.83 -1.63 -17.83
C ALA A 3 6.33 -1.02 -19.15
N PRO A 4 5.48 -0.41 -20.00
CA PRO A 4 5.90 0.13 -21.31
C PRO A 4 7.04 1.16 -21.24
N ILE A 5 7.17 1.90 -20.13
CA ILE A 5 8.16 2.97 -19.99
C ILE A 5 9.54 2.38 -19.70
N LEU A 6 9.60 1.32 -18.88
CA LEU A 6 10.84 0.56 -18.66
C LEU A 6 11.36 -0.09 -19.95
N PHE A 7 10.47 -0.53 -20.85
CA PHE A 7 10.87 -1.04 -22.18
C PHE A 7 11.53 0.02 -23.03
N ALA A 8 10.88 1.18 -23.14
CA ALA A 8 11.41 2.27 -23.93
C ALA A 8 12.75 2.76 -23.36
N GLU A 9 12.89 2.83 -22.04
CA GLU A 9 14.12 3.25 -21.35
C GLU A 9 15.27 2.26 -21.55
N LEU A 10 15.03 0.95 -21.41
CA LEU A 10 16.05 -0.08 -21.67
C LEU A 10 16.50 -0.12 -23.13
N PHE A 11 15.56 0.04 -24.07
CA PHE A 11 15.88 0.01 -25.49
C PHE A 11 16.67 1.25 -25.94
N THR A 12 16.25 2.43 -25.46
CA THR A 12 16.94 3.69 -25.77
C THR A 12 18.31 3.78 -25.12
N THR A 13 18.47 3.34 -23.86
CA THR A 13 19.79 3.28 -23.20
C THR A 13 20.76 2.36 -23.92
N LYS A 14 20.32 1.16 -24.32
CA LYS A 14 21.16 0.27 -25.14
C LYS A 14 21.58 0.95 -26.46
N TYR A 15 20.63 1.54 -27.16
CA TYR A 15 20.89 2.18 -28.45
C TYR A 15 21.85 3.38 -28.34
N VAL A 16 21.75 4.15 -27.25
CA VAL A 16 22.69 5.23 -26.94
C VAL A 16 24.08 4.69 -26.63
N VAL A 17 24.19 3.61 -25.85
CA VAL A 17 25.49 2.97 -25.53
C VAL A 17 26.15 2.41 -26.81
N ASP A 18 25.39 1.77 -27.69
CA ASP A 18 25.89 1.23 -28.96
C ASP A 18 26.38 2.37 -29.90
N LEU A 19 25.70 3.53 -29.91
CA LEU A 19 26.11 4.71 -30.67
C LEU A 19 27.36 5.41 -30.08
N ILE A 20 27.53 5.38 -28.76
CA ILE A 20 28.73 5.93 -28.09
C ILE A 20 29.95 5.03 -28.37
N GLN A 21 29.78 3.71 -28.41
CA GLN A 21 30.88 2.79 -28.72
C GLN A 21 31.36 2.91 -30.18
N ASN A 22 30.46 3.20 -31.12
CA ASN A 22 30.77 3.40 -32.55
C ASN A 22 30.84 4.89 -32.93
N PHE A 23 31.55 5.68 -32.13
CA PHE A 23 31.50 7.13 -32.22
C PHE A 23 32.01 7.66 -33.58
N ASN A 24 31.12 8.30 -34.34
CA ASN A 24 31.43 9.03 -35.57
C ASN A 24 30.97 10.49 -35.43
N SER A 25 31.66 11.44 -36.07
CA SER A 25 31.37 12.89 -35.93
C SER A 25 29.95 13.29 -36.35
N ASN A 26 29.34 12.52 -37.25
CA ASN A 26 27.95 12.73 -37.70
C ASN A 26 26.88 12.21 -36.72
N THR A 27 27.28 11.54 -35.64
CA THR A 27 26.37 10.84 -34.69
C THR A 27 25.86 11.75 -33.58
N TYR A 28 26.47 12.92 -33.38
CA TYR A 28 26.11 13.87 -32.33
C TYR A 28 24.64 14.29 -32.37
N GLN A 29 24.11 14.59 -33.56
CA GLN A 29 22.73 15.01 -33.73
C GLN A 29 21.74 13.89 -33.37
N HIS A 30 22.07 12.64 -33.68
CA HIS A 30 21.22 11.49 -33.35
C HIS A 30 21.21 11.19 -31.85
N ILE A 31 22.35 11.30 -31.18
CA ILE A 31 22.44 11.14 -29.72
C ILE A 31 21.59 12.22 -29.02
N LEU A 32 21.70 13.48 -29.46
CA LEU A 32 20.96 14.60 -28.88
C LEU A 32 19.43 14.43 -29.04
N LEU A 33 18.98 13.94 -30.20
CA LEU A 33 17.57 13.63 -30.45
C LEU A 33 17.07 12.49 -29.57
N LEU A 34 17.84 11.41 -29.41
CA LEU A 34 17.47 10.29 -28.54
C LEU A 34 17.37 10.69 -27.07
N VAL A 35 18.32 11.50 -26.59
CA VAL A 35 18.32 12.00 -25.21
C VAL A 35 17.12 12.93 -24.97
N SER A 36 16.77 13.79 -25.94
CA SER A 36 15.58 14.65 -25.81
C SER A 36 14.29 13.82 -25.78
N LEU A 37 14.19 12.79 -26.62
CA LEU A 37 13.05 11.87 -26.64
C LEU A 37 12.91 11.09 -25.32
N LEU A 38 14.03 10.67 -24.73
CA LEU A 38 14.06 10.03 -23.42
C LEU A 38 13.55 10.98 -22.31
N MET A 39 14.01 12.24 -22.32
CA MET A 39 13.53 13.25 -21.37
C MET A 39 12.03 13.50 -21.50
N VAL A 40 11.49 13.56 -22.72
CA VAL A 40 10.05 13.71 -22.95
C VAL A 40 9.29 12.49 -22.44
N MET A 41 9.77 11.28 -22.69
CA MET A 41 9.15 10.07 -22.15
C MET A 41 9.14 10.03 -20.62
N LEU A 42 10.25 10.39 -19.97
CA LEU A 42 10.32 10.45 -18.51
C LEU A 42 9.38 11.51 -17.93
N TYR A 43 9.26 12.65 -18.60
CA TYR A 43 8.31 13.70 -18.21
C TYR A 43 6.85 13.20 -18.31
N LEU A 44 6.48 12.55 -19.41
CA LEU A 44 5.16 11.92 -19.58
C LEU A 44 4.90 10.82 -18.55
N ALA A 45 5.93 10.03 -18.22
CA ALA A 45 5.87 9.02 -17.17
C ALA A 45 5.55 9.64 -15.80
N GLY A 46 6.23 10.75 -15.47
CA GLY A 46 6.00 11.52 -14.25
C GLY A 46 4.58 12.07 -14.19
N LEU A 47 4.09 12.68 -15.27
CA LEU A 47 2.71 13.18 -15.36
C LEU A 47 1.68 12.07 -15.15
N ASN A 48 1.85 10.91 -15.80
CA ASN A 48 0.96 9.77 -15.64
C ASN A 48 0.97 9.25 -14.19
N SER A 49 2.14 9.20 -13.55
CA SER A 49 2.27 8.81 -12.14
C SER A 49 1.54 9.79 -11.21
N SER A 50 1.68 11.09 -11.43
CA SER A 50 1.01 12.12 -10.64
C SER A 50 -0.51 12.08 -10.82
N LEU A 51 -0.98 11.93 -12.06
CA LEU A 51 -2.41 11.78 -12.35
C LEU A 51 -3.00 10.53 -11.69
N ARG A 52 -2.29 9.40 -11.75
CA ARG A 52 -2.68 8.17 -11.07
C ARG A 52 -2.76 8.39 -9.56
N ALA A 53 -1.78 9.06 -8.96
CA ALA A 53 -1.78 9.35 -7.53
C ALA A 53 -3.00 10.19 -7.11
N ILE A 54 -3.30 11.27 -7.86
CA ILE A 54 -4.45 12.13 -7.60
C ILE A 54 -5.77 11.37 -7.77
N SER A 55 -5.88 10.57 -8.83
CA SER A 55 -7.07 9.74 -9.08
C SER A 55 -7.28 8.73 -7.95
N LEU A 56 -6.22 8.06 -7.51
CA LEU A 56 -6.28 7.11 -6.41
C LEU A 56 -6.70 7.79 -5.12
N THR A 57 -6.15 8.96 -4.78
CA THR A 57 -6.54 9.71 -3.57
C THR A 57 -7.98 10.20 -3.60
N ASN A 58 -8.49 10.59 -4.76
CA ASN A 58 -9.89 11.00 -4.90
C ASN A 58 -10.84 9.81 -4.81
N LEU A 59 -10.48 8.69 -5.46
CA LEU A 59 -11.24 7.44 -5.39
C LEU A 59 -11.28 6.88 -3.97
N THR A 60 -10.16 6.89 -3.24
CA THR A 60 -10.11 6.43 -1.85
C THR A 60 -10.97 7.32 -0.96
N SER A 61 -10.87 8.65 -1.09
CA SER A 61 -11.65 9.59 -0.30
C SER A 61 -13.16 9.45 -0.57
N THR A 62 -13.56 9.30 -1.83
CA THR A 62 -14.96 9.10 -2.22
C THR A 62 -15.49 7.77 -1.72
N SER A 63 -14.70 6.70 -1.84
CA SER A 63 -15.07 5.37 -1.34
C SER A 63 -15.22 5.34 0.18
N ILE A 64 -14.34 6.02 0.93
CA ILE A 64 -14.46 6.17 2.38
C ILE A 64 -15.76 6.91 2.72
N TYR A 65 -16.05 8.00 2.02
CA TYR A 65 -17.28 8.76 2.23
C TYR A 65 -18.54 7.92 1.98
N GLU A 66 -18.60 7.19 0.87
CA GLU A 66 -19.74 6.32 0.54
C GLU A 66 -19.90 5.18 1.57
N LEU A 67 -18.79 4.58 2.00
CA LEU A 67 -18.80 3.54 3.04
C LEU A 67 -19.33 4.10 4.36
N GLU A 68 -18.83 5.26 4.79
CA GLU A 68 -19.30 5.91 6.02
C GLU A 68 -20.77 6.30 5.94
N ASN A 69 -21.22 6.83 4.81
CA ASN A 69 -22.62 7.19 4.61
C ASN A 69 -23.53 5.94 4.61
N SER A 70 -23.11 4.86 3.96
CA SER A 70 -23.84 3.57 3.96
C SER A 70 -23.93 2.97 5.36
N ILE A 71 -22.84 3.05 6.13
CA ILE A 71 -22.84 2.63 7.54
C ILE A 71 -23.79 3.51 8.35
N LEU A 72 -23.71 4.83 8.19
CA LEU A 72 -24.58 5.78 8.90
C LEU A 72 -26.05 5.52 8.61
N GLU A 73 -26.43 5.37 7.34
CA GLU A 73 -27.81 5.11 6.91
C GLU A 73 -28.36 3.78 7.45
N LYS A 74 -27.53 2.73 7.51
CA LYS A 74 -27.94 1.45 8.09
C LYS A 74 -28.01 1.50 9.62
N THR A 75 -27.11 2.24 10.26
CA THR A 75 -27.10 2.38 11.74
C THR A 75 -28.21 3.29 12.25
N SER A 76 -28.63 4.31 11.50
CA SER A 76 -29.72 5.22 11.90
C SER A 76 -31.09 4.55 11.90
N LYS A 77 -31.24 3.44 11.16
CA LYS A 77 -32.46 2.61 11.11
C LYS A 77 -32.49 1.49 12.15
N LEU A 78 -31.42 1.32 12.95
CA LEU A 78 -31.35 0.30 13.98
C LEU A 78 -31.98 0.78 15.30
N SER A 79 -32.64 -0.12 16.02
CA SER A 79 -33.08 0.11 17.40
C SER A 79 -31.88 0.38 18.32
N THR A 80 -32.04 1.28 19.30
CA THR A 80 -31.03 1.62 20.30
C THR A 80 -30.49 0.39 21.04
N VAL A 81 -31.36 -0.59 21.30
CA VAL A 81 -31.01 -1.87 21.94
C VAL A 81 -30.02 -2.70 21.11
N LEU A 82 -30.17 -2.69 19.78
CA LEU A 82 -29.27 -3.38 18.86
C LEU A 82 -27.97 -2.61 18.61
N LEU A 83 -27.96 -1.29 18.84
CA LEU A 83 -26.78 -0.44 18.70
C LEU A 83 -25.78 -0.64 19.84
N GLU A 84 -26.27 -0.94 21.04
CA GLU A 84 -25.46 -1.21 22.23
C GLU A 84 -24.90 -2.63 22.27
N ASP A 85 -25.49 -3.56 21.50
CA ASP A 85 -25.04 -4.95 21.41
C ASP A 85 -23.57 -5.03 20.92
N PRO A 86 -22.66 -5.66 21.68
CA PRO A 86 -21.27 -5.86 21.28
C PRO A 86 -21.10 -6.59 19.94
N ALA A 87 -22.06 -7.45 19.54
CA ALA A 87 -22.00 -8.12 18.24
C ALA A 87 -22.19 -7.13 17.07
N THR A 88 -23.06 -6.13 17.22
CA THR A 88 -23.30 -5.09 16.22
C THR A 88 -22.12 -4.11 16.13
N LYS A 89 -21.52 -3.73 17.26
CA LYS A 89 -20.27 -2.92 17.28
C LYS A 89 -19.13 -3.63 16.55
N THR A 90 -18.96 -4.92 16.81
CA THR A 90 -17.96 -5.76 16.13
C THR A 90 -18.21 -5.83 14.61
N LYS A 91 -19.47 -5.95 14.17
CA LYS A 91 -19.83 -5.94 12.73
C LYS A 91 -19.51 -4.61 12.07
N ARG A 92 -19.77 -3.48 12.75
CA ARG A 92 -19.46 -2.13 12.25
C ARG A 92 -17.95 -1.91 12.12
N GLU A 93 -17.16 -2.32 13.11
CA GLU A 93 -15.70 -2.24 13.03
C GLU A 93 -15.13 -3.13 11.91
N LYS A 94 -15.65 -4.35 11.74
CA LYS A 94 -15.26 -5.23 10.62
C LYS A 94 -15.58 -4.63 9.26
N ALA A 95 -16.76 -4.02 9.11
CA ALA A 95 -17.13 -3.34 7.87
C ALA A 95 -16.22 -2.15 7.55
N LYS A 96 -15.75 -1.42 8.58
CA LYS A 96 -14.82 -0.29 8.41
C LYS A 96 -13.38 -0.74 8.08
N ARG A 97 -12.99 -1.97 8.47
CA ARG A 97 -11.66 -2.53 8.19
C ARG A 97 -11.50 -3.04 6.75
N LEU A 98 -12.59 -3.43 6.08
CA LEU A 98 -12.51 -3.95 4.72
C LEU A 98 -12.61 -2.81 3.70
N SER A 99 -11.46 -2.21 3.39
CA SER A 99 -11.37 -1.20 2.34
C SER A 99 -11.30 -1.88 0.96
N LEU A 100 -12.41 -1.89 0.23
CA LEU A 100 -12.46 -2.46 -1.13
C LEU A 100 -11.49 -1.75 -2.08
N ILE A 101 -11.23 -0.46 -1.86
CA ILE A 101 -10.29 0.33 -2.66
C ILE A 101 -8.84 -0.12 -2.41
N ASP A 102 -8.48 -0.50 -1.18
CA ASP A 102 -7.13 -1.00 -0.87
C ASP A 102 -6.89 -2.35 -1.52
N LEU A 103 -7.91 -3.22 -1.52
CA LEU A 103 -7.86 -4.48 -2.26
C LEU A 103 -7.71 -4.23 -3.75
N LEU A 104 -8.48 -3.30 -4.31
CA LEU A 104 -8.40 -2.95 -5.74
C LEU A 104 -7.02 -2.38 -6.10
N ASP A 105 -6.46 -1.47 -5.29
CA ASP A 105 -5.14 -0.91 -5.51
C ASP A 105 -4.05 -2.00 -5.46
N GLN A 106 -4.10 -2.88 -4.46
CA GLN A 106 -3.21 -4.04 -4.38
C GLN A 106 -3.32 -4.94 -5.62
N TRP A 107 -4.53 -5.24 -6.08
CA TRP A 107 -4.76 -6.03 -7.28
C TRP A 107 -4.20 -5.36 -8.53
N THR A 108 -4.40 -4.04 -8.70
CA THR A 108 -3.82 -3.31 -9.83
C THR A 108 -2.30 -3.23 -9.76
N GLY A 109 -1.73 -3.17 -8.56
CA GLY A 109 -0.29 -3.26 -8.34
C GLY A 109 0.26 -4.60 -8.82
N VAL A 110 -0.37 -5.69 -8.40
CA VAL A 110 0.03 -7.06 -8.79
C VAL A 110 -0.03 -7.26 -10.30
N THR A 111 -1.10 -6.81 -10.97
CA THR A 111 -1.22 -6.97 -12.43
C THR A 111 -0.15 -6.17 -13.17
N VAL A 112 0.12 -4.93 -12.76
CA VAL A 112 1.20 -4.12 -13.34
C VAL A 112 2.55 -4.80 -13.14
N HIS A 113 2.84 -5.30 -11.95
CA HIS A 113 4.10 -6.03 -11.69
C HIS A 113 4.23 -7.29 -12.54
N LEU A 114 3.15 -8.04 -12.72
CA LEU A 114 3.15 -9.23 -13.58
C LEU A 114 3.44 -8.86 -15.04
N ILE A 115 2.79 -7.81 -15.57
CA ILE A 115 3.05 -7.30 -16.92
C ILE A 115 4.50 -6.83 -17.05
N THR A 116 5.04 -6.11 -16.07
CA THR A 116 6.45 -5.67 -16.09
C THR A 116 7.41 -6.85 -16.15
N LEU A 117 7.12 -7.92 -15.39
CA LEU A 117 7.96 -9.11 -15.32
C LEU A 117 7.93 -9.88 -16.65
N VAL A 118 6.73 -10.12 -17.21
CA VAL A 118 6.58 -10.81 -18.50
C VAL A 118 7.32 -10.06 -19.59
N ALA A 119 7.13 -8.74 -19.66
CA ALA A 119 7.74 -7.98 -20.72
C ALA A 119 9.29 -7.92 -20.55
N LEU A 120 9.80 -7.89 -19.31
CA LEU A 120 11.25 -7.90 -19.05
C LEU A 120 11.87 -9.23 -19.49
N MET A 121 11.15 -10.34 -19.28
CA MET A 121 11.53 -11.66 -19.80
C MET A 121 11.58 -11.72 -21.32
N VAL A 122 10.62 -11.08 -22.01
CA VAL A 122 10.62 -10.98 -23.48
C VAL A 122 11.87 -10.23 -23.97
N VAL A 123 12.20 -9.10 -23.35
CA VAL A 123 13.40 -8.32 -23.72
C VAL A 123 14.69 -9.09 -23.52
N LEU A 124 14.85 -9.75 -22.37
CA LEU A 124 16.04 -10.56 -22.11
C LEU A 124 16.18 -11.72 -23.09
N SER A 125 15.06 -12.31 -23.50
CA SER A 125 15.03 -13.38 -24.50
C SER A 125 15.46 -12.87 -25.88
N VAL A 126 14.97 -11.70 -26.30
CA VAL A 126 15.36 -11.07 -27.59
C VAL A 126 16.85 -10.73 -27.63
N TYR A 127 17.44 -10.33 -26.50
CA TYR A 127 18.87 -10.03 -26.41
C TYR A 127 19.75 -11.26 -26.14
N GLY A 128 19.20 -12.47 -26.06
CA GLY A 128 19.95 -13.72 -25.89
C GLY A 128 20.44 -13.99 -24.47
N PHE A 129 20.01 -13.21 -23.46
CA PHE A 129 20.43 -13.36 -22.07
C PHE A 129 19.55 -14.34 -21.28
N TYR A 130 19.40 -15.57 -21.78
CA TYR A 130 18.51 -16.59 -21.20
C TYR A 130 18.87 -16.99 -19.77
N MET A 131 20.17 -17.05 -19.44
CA MET A 131 20.63 -17.38 -18.09
C MET A 131 20.21 -16.32 -17.06
N LEU A 132 20.25 -15.03 -17.45
CA LEU A 132 19.88 -13.92 -16.58
C LEU A 132 18.36 -13.91 -16.32
N ALA A 133 17.57 -14.23 -17.36
CA ALA A 133 16.13 -14.39 -17.27
C ALA A 133 15.72 -15.50 -16.28
N LEU A 134 16.41 -16.65 -16.30
CA LEU A 134 16.18 -17.75 -15.35
C LEU A 134 16.52 -17.37 -13.91
N ILE A 135 17.63 -16.64 -13.69
CA ILE A 135 18.02 -16.17 -12.36
C ILE A 135 16.96 -15.21 -11.79
N ILE A 136 16.48 -14.26 -12.61
CA ILE A 136 15.44 -13.31 -12.18
C ILE A 136 14.15 -14.05 -11.80
N LEU A 137 13.70 -15.01 -12.62
CA LEU A 137 12.54 -15.84 -12.27
C LEU A 137 12.74 -16.59 -10.94
N GLY A 138 13.92 -17.19 -10.74
CA GLY A 138 14.24 -17.89 -9.49
C GLY A 138 14.15 -16.98 -8.26
N VAL A 139 14.71 -15.76 -8.35
CA VAL A 139 14.65 -14.76 -7.27
C VAL A 139 13.21 -14.33 -6.99
N GLN A 140 12.40 -14.11 -8.03
CA GLN A 140 11.00 -13.69 -7.86
C GLN A 140 10.15 -14.77 -7.21
N ILE A 141 10.35 -16.05 -7.57
CA ILE A 141 9.68 -17.18 -6.93
C ILE A 141 10.07 -17.27 -5.45
N LEU A 142 11.36 -17.11 -5.14
CA LEU A 142 11.85 -17.12 -3.76
C LEU A 142 11.25 -15.96 -2.95
N GLN A 143 11.18 -14.76 -3.53
CA GLN A 143 10.58 -13.59 -2.89
C GLN A 143 9.09 -13.82 -2.58
N LEU A 144 8.33 -14.39 -3.52
CA LEU A 144 6.91 -14.75 -3.32
C LEU A 144 6.75 -15.75 -2.17
N TYR A 145 7.61 -16.75 -2.10
CA TYR A 145 7.59 -17.74 -1.01
C TYR A 145 7.87 -17.08 0.36
N LEU A 146 8.86 -16.19 0.43
CA LEU A 146 9.18 -15.46 1.65
C LEU A 146 8.06 -14.51 2.07
N MET A 147 7.45 -13.77 1.13
CA MET A 147 6.31 -12.90 1.41
C MET A 147 5.12 -13.69 1.96
N LYS A 148 4.78 -14.84 1.35
CA LYS A 148 3.70 -15.69 1.86
C LYS A 148 3.92 -16.08 3.32
N ARG A 149 5.13 -16.51 3.66
CA ARG A 149 5.48 -16.91 5.03
C ARG A 149 5.45 -15.73 6.00
N MET A 150 5.92 -14.56 5.57
CA MET A 150 5.85 -13.35 6.38
C MET A 150 4.42 -12.86 6.58
N SER A 151 3.58 -12.86 5.56
CA SER A 151 2.17 -12.47 5.66
C SER A 151 1.42 -13.34 6.68
N GLN A 152 1.65 -14.66 6.67
CA GLN A 152 1.06 -15.57 7.67
C GLN A 152 1.53 -15.26 9.09
N LYS A 153 2.82 -14.95 9.27
CA LYS A 153 3.35 -14.55 10.58
C LYS A 153 2.74 -13.22 11.05
N VAL A 154 2.69 -12.22 10.17
CA VAL A 154 2.09 -10.91 10.48
C VAL A 154 0.62 -11.07 10.84
N GLU A 155 -0.13 -11.91 10.14
CA GLU A 155 -1.53 -12.21 10.47
C GLU A 155 -1.67 -12.86 11.84
N SER A 156 -0.83 -13.85 12.17
CA SER A 156 -0.84 -14.50 13.48
C SER A 156 -0.48 -13.52 14.62
N ILE A 157 0.48 -12.63 14.40
CA ILE A 157 0.87 -11.59 15.36
C ILE A 157 -0.28 -10.59 15.53
N SER A 158 -0.90 -10.15 14.43
CA SER A 158 -2.04 -9.23 14.44
C SER A 158 -3.24 -9.83 15.19
N ALA A 159 -3.53 -11.11 14.97
CA ALA A 159 -4.57 -11.83 15.70
C ALA A 159 -4.29 -11.84 17.21
N ASN A 160 -3.06 -12.14 17.62
CA ASN A 160 -2.65 -12.15 19.01
C ASN A 160 -2.68 -10.74 19.66
N GLN A 161 -2.29 -9.70 18.91
CA GLN A 161 -2.26 -8.32 19.39
C GLN A 161 -3.63 -7.63 19.41
N THR A 162 -4.65 -8.22 18.78
CA THR A 162 -5.99 -7.60 18.69
C THR A 162 -6.62 -7.36 20.07
N SER A 163 -6.32 -8.19 21.07
CA SER A 163 -6.79 -7.98 22.46
C SER A 163 -6.08 -6.80 23.13
N SER A 164 -4.75 -6.75 23.04
CA SER A 164 -3.93 -5.67 23.61
C SER A 164 -4.27 -4.31 22.99
N VAL A 165 -4.45 -4.25 21.66
CA VAL A 165 -4.87 -3.02 20.96
C VAL A 165 -6.25 -2.55 21.41
N ARG A 166 -7.20 -3.47 21.62
CA ARG A 166 -8.54 -3.12 22.14
C ARG A 166 -8.47 -2.53 23.56
N MET A 167 -7.70 -3.14 24.45
CA MET A 167 -7.51 -2.63 25.81
C MET A 167 -6.87 -1.24 25.79
N ASN A 168 -5.85 -1.04 24.97
CA ASN A 168 -5.18 0.25 24.87
C ASN A 168 -6.10 1.36 24.33
N ASN A 169 -6.88 1.06 23.29
CA ASN A 169 -7.88 2.00 22.77
C ASN A 169 -8.93 2.36 23.82
N TYR A 170 -9.35 1.40 24.64
CA TYR A 170 -10.28 1.63 25.75
C TYR A 170 -9.68 2.52 26.84
N LEU A 171 -8.43 2.28 27.25
CA LEU A 171 -7.73 3.13 28.22
C LEU A 171 -7.54 4.57 27.70
N VAL A 172 -7.22 4.72 26.41
CA VAL A 172 -7.12 6.03 25.77
C VAL A 172 -8.50 6.73 25.73
N ASP A 173 -9.56 6.01 25.37
CA ASP A 173 -10.92 6.57 25.36
C ASP A 173 -11.33 7.03 26.77
N LEU A 174 -11.07 6.24 27.80
CA LEU A 174 -11.31 6.63 29.21
C LEU A 174 -10.59 7.92 29.61
N LEU A 175 -9.35 8.12 29.15
CA LEU A 175 -8.52 9.28 29.50
C LEU A 175 -8.81 10.53 28.67
N VAL A 176 -9.31 10.38 27.44
CA VAL A 176 -9.47 11.47 26.46
C VAL A 176 -10.94 11.88 26.27
N ASN A 177 -11.89 11.00 26.50
CA ASN A 177 -13.30 11.25 26.21
C ASN A 177 -13.90 12.24 27.23
N ARG A 178 -14.58 13.26 26.70
CA ARG A 178 -15.18 14.35 27.49
C ARG A 178 -16.21 13.85 28.51
N ASN A 179 -16.85 12.71 28.24
CA ASN A 179 -17.86 12.12 29.11
C ASN A 179 -17.24 11.34 30.28
N THR A 180 -16.07 10.72 30.10
CA THR A 180 -15.41 9.87 31.11
C THR A 180 -14.40 10.64 31.95
N ILE A 181 -13.81 11.72 31.44
CA ILE A 181 -12.85 12.56 32.17
C ILE A 181 -13.38 13.07 33.53
N PRO A 182 -14.64 13.54 33.66
CA PRO A 182 -15.18 13.96 34.95
C PRO A 182 -15.23 12.83 35.96
N GLU A 183 -15.61 11.61 35.55
CA GLU A 183 -15.66 10.42 36.40
C GLU A 183 -14.25 10.01 36.84
N VAL A 184 -13.29 9.95 35.91
CA VAL A 184 -11.89 9.64 36.21
C VAL A 184 -11.28 10.66 37.19
N ARG A 185 -11.63 11.94 37.04
CA ARG A 185 -11.19 13.01 37.95
C ARG A 185 -11.88 12.91 39.31
N MET A 186 -13.18 12.61 39.34
CA MET A 186 -13.98 12.45 40.56
C MET A 186 -13.48 11.28 41.42
N TYR A 187 -13.14 10.14 40.79
CA TYR A 187 -12.60 8.97 41.47
C TYR A 187 -11.07 9.00 41.65
N ARG A 188 -10.39 10.07 41.20
CA ARG A 188 -8.92 10.22 41.24
C ARG A 188 -8.16 9.02 40.63
N MET A 189 -8.75 8.37 39.61
CA MET A 189 -8.17 7.18 38.96
C MET A 189 -7.16 7.51 37.84
N SER A 190 -6.84 8.79 37.64
CA SER A 190 -5.94 9.22 36.56
C SER A 190 -4.55 8.58 36.65
N SER A 191 -3.96 8.50 37.85
CA SER A 191 -2.65 7.87 38.06
C SER A 191 -2.66 6.37 37.78
N TYR A 192 -3.73 5.68 38.21
CA TYR A 192 -3.93 4.25 38.00
C TYR A 192 -4.14 3.89 36.51
N LEU A 193 -4.92 4.68 35.78
CA LEU A 193 -5.13 4.46 34.35
C LEU A 193 -3.85 4.73 33.55
N PHE A 194 -3.08 5.76 33.94
CA PHE A 194 -1.81 6.06 33.28
C PHE A 194 -0.74 4.99 33.55
N SER A 195 -0.68 4.45 34.78
CA SER A 195 0.21 3.32 35.09
C SER A 195 -0.21 2.05 34.37
N SER A 196 -1.51 1.74 34.32
CA SER A 196 -2.04 0.57 33.60
C SER A 196 -1.80 0.67 32.09
N MET A 197 -1.94 1.86 31.51
CA MET A 197 -1.56 2.11 30.12
C MET A 197 -0.07 1.87 29.91
N LYS A 198 0.79 2.45 30.77
CA LYS A 198 2.25 2.26 30.68
C LYS A 198 2.64 0.78 30.79
N GLU A 199 2.03 0.02 31.70
CA GLU A 199 2.25 -1.41 31.88
C GLU A 199 1.80 -2.23 30.67
N SER A 200 0.64 -1.88 30.09
CA SER A 200 0.15 -2.48 28.85
C SER A 200 1.07 -2.18 27.66
N PHE A 201 1.76 -1.04 27.63
CA PHE A 201 2.74 -0.73 26.59
C PHE A 201 4.06 -1.49 26.81
N THR A 202 4.52 -1.65 28.04
CA THR A 202 5.79 -2.34 28.35
C THR A 202 5.71 -3.85 28.30
N SER A 203 4.53 -4.47 28.41
CA SER A 203 4.36 -5.93 28.35
C SER A 203 4.19 -6.48 26.92
N ASN A 204 3.89 -5.63 25.94
CA ASN A 204 3.65 -6.02 24.55
C ASN A 204 4.85 -5.76 23.61
N PHE A 205 5.98 -5.28 24.15
CA PHE A 205 7.28 -5.10 23.46
C PHE A 205 8.36 -5.86 24.22
#